data_AF-A0A372GWH3-F1
#
_entry.id   AF-A0A372GWH3-F1
#
_cell.length_a   1.000
_cell.length_b   1.000
_cell.length_c   1.000
_cell.angle_alpha   90.00
_cell.angle_beta   90.00
_cell.angle_gamma   90.00
#
_symmetry.space_group_name_H-M   'P 1'
#
loop_
_entity.id
_entity.type
_entity.pdbx_description
1 polymer ?
#
loop_
_entity_poly.entity_id
_entity_poly.type
_entity_poly.pdbx_seq_one_letter_code
_entity_poly.pdbx_strand_id
1 'polypeptide(L)'
;MRHDKIDIPKSKQKGRVIRKTWLIEPIFDFLTYVVLVGAYPLLSGLFFFDQLENGDYIIGASVLFGLALILGGLLLYSIINLDRLKRISGTLKDGNREAVKNLTEKLGWTLQIHNQQVSILSPAWSWFSTNWGRQIVVIYDRQDILINSTSYGLHDLKSPFHWFGNRKLEKIIKDNFEEEIKKRHANN
;
A
#
# COMPACT_ATOMS: atom_id res chain seq x y z
N MET A 1 1.82 -6.25 -18.72
CA MET A 1 2.26 -6.67 -17.36
C MET A 1 1.55 -5.83 -16.30
N ARG A 2 1.58 -6.22 -15.01
CA ARG A 2 1.01 -5.50 -13.83
C ARG A 2 1.25 -3.98 -13.84
N HIS A 3 2.34 -3.57 -14.48
CA HIS A 3 2.88 -2.23 -14.46
C HIS A 3 2.37 -1.31 -15.58
N ASP A 4 1.96 -1.86 -16.72
CA ASP A 4 1.54 -1.09 -17.91
C ASP A 4 0.14 -0.50 -17.77
N LYS A 5 -0.51 -0.77 -16.63
CA LYS A 5 -1.90 -0.45 -16.37
C LYS A 5 -2.10 0.85 -15.58
N ILE A 6 -1.07 1.54 -15.08
CA ILE A 6 -1.30 2.73 -14.22
C ILE A 6 -1.82 3.91 -15.07
N ASP A 7 -3.00 4.41 -14.73
CA ASP A 7 -3.56 5.62 -15.31
C ASP A 7 -3.01 6.85 -14.57
N ILE A 8 -1.90 7.41 -15.07
CA ILE A 8 -1.18 8.50 -14.40
C ILE A 8 -2.04 9.76 -14.24
N PRO A 9 -2.74 10.28 -15.28
CA PRO A 9 -3.59 11.46 -15.12
C PRO A 9 -4.69 11.25 -14.07
N LYS A 10 -5.41 10.13 -14.15
CA LYS A 10 -6.49 9.82 -13.20
C LYS A 10 -5.96 9.60 -11.79
N SER A 11 -4.77 9.02 -11.67
CA SER A 11 -4.11 8.80 -10.37
C SER A 11 -3.76 10.12 -9.67
N LYS A 12 -3.18 11.07 -10.41
CA LYS A 12 -2.88 12.42 -9.91
C LYS A 12 -4.14 13.15 -9.47
N GLN A 13 -5.18 13.13 -10.30
CA GLN A 13 -6.45 13.79 -10.01
C GLN A 13 -7.14 13.24 -8.76
N LYS A 14 -7.14 11.92 -8.58
CA LYS A 14 -7.84 11.25 -7.46
C LYS A 14 -6.96 11.08 -6.21
N GLY A 15 -5.67 11.42 -6.27
CA GLY A 15 -4.73 11.21 -5.17
C GLY A 15 -4.58 9.73 -4.78
N ARG A 16 -4.79 8.82 -5.74
CA ARG A 16 -4.75 7.37 -5.52
C ARG A 16 -4.11 6.69 -6.73
N VAL A 17 -3.48 5.53 -6.55
CA VAL A 17 -3.00 4.72 -7.68
C VAL A 17 -4.19 4.08 -8.37
N ILE A 18 -4.52 4.57 -9.58
CA ILE A 18 -5.59 4.03 -10.41
C ILE A 18 -4.96 3.17 -11.51
N ARG A 19 -5.46 1.94 -11.65
CA ARG A 19 -5.05 1.01 -12.70
C ARG A 19 -6.20 0.81 -13.69
N LYS A 20 -5.85 0.67 -14.97
CA LYS A 20 -6.73 0.24 -16.05
C LYS A 20 -6.91 -1.28 -15.92
N THR A 21 -8.06 -1.67 -15.40
CA THR A 21 -8.44 -3.06 -15.19
C THR A 21 -9.68 -3.39 -16.00
N TRP A 22 -9.91 -4.67 -16.25
CA TRP A 22 -11.19 -5.13 -16.77
C TRP A 22 -12.30 -4.91 -15.73
N LEU A 23 -13.55 -4.70 -16.16
CA LEU A 23 -14.68 -4.43 -15.25
C LEU A 23 -14.88 -5.52 -14.18
N ILE A 24 -14.45 -6.75 -14.45
CA ILE A 24 -14.62 -7.88 -13.55
C ILE A 24 -13.59 -7.90 -12.40
N GLU A 25 -12.37 -7.39 -12.61
CA GLU A 25 -11.30 -7.39 -11.59
C GLU A 25 -11.71 -6.59 -10.33
N PRO A 26 -12.24 -5.34 -10.43
CA PRO A 26 -12.71 -4.58 -9.27
C PRO A 26 -13.86 -5.25 -8.52
N ILE A 27 -14.73 -6.00 -9.21
CA ILE A 27 -15.85 -6.70 -8.58
C ILE A 27 -15.33 -7.85 -7.73
N PHE A 28 -14.41 -8.65 -8.26
CA PHE A 28 -13.77 -9.73 -7.51
C PHE A 28 -12.96 -9.21 -6.32
N ASP A 29 -12.18 -8.14 -6.51
CA ASP A 29 -11.44 -7.49 -5.42
C ASP A 29 -12.41 -7.00 -4.33
N PHE A 30 -13.51 -6.36 -4.72
CA PHE A 30 -14.53 -5.88 -3.78
C PHE A 30 -15.17 -7.02 -2.99
N LEU A 31 -15.64 -8.08 -3.66
CA LEU A 31 -16.25 -9.24 -2.99
C LEU A 31 -15.26 -9.91 -2.04
N THR A 32 -14.01 -10.06 -2.47
CA THR A 32 -12.94 -10.63 -1.64
C THR A 32 -12.73 -9.78 -0.38
N TYR A 33 -12.68 -8.45 -0.52
CA TYR A 33 -12.54 -7.56 0.62
C TYR A 33 -13.75 -7.53 1.54
N VAL A 34 -14.97 -7.62 1.02
CA VAL A 34 -16.20 -7.75 1.83
C VAL A 34 -16.14 -9.02 2.67
N VAL A 35 -15.75 -10.15 2.09
CA VAL A 35 -15.60 -11.41 2.82
C VAL A 35 -14.50 -11.29 3.87
N LEU A 36 -13.33 -10.76 3.52
CA LEU A 36 -12.21 -10.62 4.46
C LEU A 36 -12.53 -9.71 5.66
N VAL A 37 -13.27 -8.63 5.44
CA VAL A 37 -13.65 -7.68 6.50
C VAL A 37 -14.85 -8.20 7.30
N GLY A 38 -15.82 -8.82 6.66
CA GLY A 38 -17.13 -9.15 7.24
C GLY A 38 -17.22 -10.55 7.86
N ALA A 39 -16.53 -11.55 7.30
CA ALA A 39 -16.71 -12.94 7.73
C ALA A 39 -16.33 -13.17 9.20
N TYR A 40 -15.18 -12.62 9.63
CA TYR A 40 -14.72 -12.78 11.01
C TYR A 40 -15.66 -12.12 12.03
N PRO A 41 -16.03 -10.82 11.90
CA PRO A 41 -17.03 -10.21 12.75
C PRO A 41 -18.37 -10.92 12.75
N LEU A 42 -18.84 -11.38 11.57
CA LEU A 42 -20.14 -12.04 11.45
C LEU A 42 -20.15 -13.37 12.21
N LEU A 43 -19.18 -14.26 11.93
CA LEU A 43 -19.12 -15.59 12.56
C LEU A 43 -18.87 -15.50 14.07
N SER A 44 -17.97 -14.63 14.51
CA SER A 44 -17.73 -14.42 15.94
C SER A 44 -18.91 -13.74 16.64
N GLY A 45 -19.65 -12.87 15.96
CA GLY A 45 -20.88 -12.28 16.46
C GLY A 45 -21.99 -13.32 16.62
N LEU A 46 -22.20 -14.19 15.62
CA LEU A 46 -23.15 -15.30 15.73
C LEU A 46 -22.81 -16.23 16.90
N PHE A 47 -21.53 -16.58 17.05
CA PHE A 47 -21.07 -17.36 18.20
C PHE A 47 -21.28 -16.62 19.54
N PHE A 48 -21.02 -15.32 19.59
CA PHE A 48 -21.26 -14.51 20.78
C PHE A 48 -22.74 -14.49 21.19
N PHE A 49 -23.66 -14.29 20.25
CA PHE A 49 -25.09 -14.29 20.55
C PHE A 49 -25.59 -15.67 20.99
N ASP A 50 -25.13 -16.75 20.36
CA ASP A 50 -25.43 -18.13 20.79
C ASP A 50 -24.98 -18.39 22.25
N GLN A 51 -23.77 -17.96 22.61
CA GLN A 51 -23.25 -18.12 23.97
C GLN A 51 -23.96 -17.22 25.00
N LEU A 52 -24.49 -16.08 24.56
CA LEU A 52 -25.28 -15.18 25.40
C LEU A 52 -26.66 -15.77 25.72
N GLU A 53 -27.25 -16.53 24.80
CA GLU A 53 -28.52 -17.24 25.01
C GLU A 53 -28.34 -18.50 25.87
N ASN A 54 -27.26 -19.26 25.65
CA ASN A 54 -27.08 -20.59 26.27
C ASN A 54 -26.23 -20.59 27.56
N GLY A 55 -25.45 -19.54 27.84
CA GLY A 55 -24.84 -19.30 29.15
C GLY A 55 -23.49 -19.96 29.45
N ASP A 56 -22.89 -20.71 28.52
CA ASP A 56 -21.73 -21.57 28.81
C ASP A 56 -20.36 -20.87 28.75
N TYR A 57 -20.13 -19.94 27.81
CA TYR A 57 -18.79 -19.38 27.56
C TYR A 57 -18.75 -17.89 27.13
N ILE A 58 -19.57 -17.04 27.77
CA ILE A 58 -19.77 -15.63 27.38
C ILE A 58 -18.46 -14.81 27.34
N ILE A 59 -17.56 -14.99 28.32
CA ILE A 59 -16.32 -14.19 28.39
C ILE A 59 -15.44 -14.46 27.17
N GLY A 60 -15.21 -15.73 26.83
CA GLY A 60 -14.37 -16.08 25.70
C GLY A 60 -15.00 -15.66 24.37
N ALA A 61 -16.32 -15.80 24.23
CA ALA A 61 -17.04 -15.33 23.06
C ALA A 61 -16.97 -13.79 22.91
N SER A 62 -17.06 -13.05 24.02
CA SER A 62 -16.90 -11.58 24.04
C SER A 62 -15.51 -11.15 23.57
N VAL A 63 -14.46 -11.81 24.07
CA VAL A 63 -13.07 -11.53 23.67
C VAL A 63 -12.87 -11.82 22.19
N LEU A 64 -13.35 -12.97 21.70
CA LEU A 64 -13.24 -13.34 20.29
C LEU A 64 -13.96 -12.34 19.38
N PHE A 65 -15.19 -11.95 19.73
CA PHE A 65 -15.96 -10.99 18.96
C PHE A 65 -15.31 -9.59 18.98
N GLY A 66 -14.84 -9.12 20.14
CA GLY A 66 -14.10 -7.87 20.26
C GLY A 66 -12.84 -7.83 19.39
N LEU A 67 -12.04 -8.90 19.42
CA LEU A 67 -10.85 -9.03 18.56
C LEU A 67 -11.20 -9.05 17.08
N ALA A 68 -12.28 -9.75 16.70
CA ALA A 68 -12.75 -9.79 15.32
C ALA A 68 -13.20 -8.40 14.82
N LEU A 69 -13.88 -7.62 15.64
CA LEU A 69 -14.27 -6.24 15.32
C LEU A 69 -13.05 -5.33 15.15
N ILE A 70 -12.05 -5.44 16.05
CA ILE A 70 -10.79 -4.68 15.93
C ILE A 70 -10.07 -5.03 14.64
N LEU A 71 -9.93 -6.33 14.34
CA LEU A 71 -9.28 -6.79 13.11
C LEU A 71 -10.04 -6.34 11.86
N GLY A 72 -11.37 -6.48 11.84
CA GLY A 72 -12.22 -6.02 10.74
C GLY A 72 -12.10 -4.51 10.52
N GLY A 73 -12.11 -3.71 11.59
CA GLY A 73 -11.89 -2.27 11.54
C GLY A 73 -10.52 -1.88 10.98
N LEU A 74 -9.45 -2.57 11.42
CA LEU A 74 -8.09 -2.37 10.89
C LEU A 74 -7.98 -2.73 9.41
N LEU A 75 -8.61 -3.83 8.99
CA LEU A 75 -8.64 -4.23 7.58
C LEU A 75 -9.42 -3.24 6.72
N LEU A 76 -10.59 -2.81 7.17
CA LEU A 76 -11.38 -1.80 6.49
C LEU A 76 -10.60 -0.49 6.33
N TYR A 77 -9.97 -0.02 7.40
CA TYR A 77 -9.09 1.15 7.37
C TYR A 77 -7.96 0.97 6.35
N SER A 78 -7.30 -0.19 6.35
CA SER A 78 -6.24 -0.50 5.40
C SER A 78 -6.72 -0.45 3.95
N ILE A 79 -7.85 -1.09 3.64
CA ILE A 79 -8.44 -1.15 2.29
C ILE A 79 -8.77 0.26 1.78
N ILE A 80 -9.42 1.10 2.60
CA ILE A 80 -9.78 2.47 2.24
C ILE A 80 -8.55 3.33 1.89
N ASN A 81 -7.41 3.03 2.53
CA ASN A 81 -6.17 3.77 2.39
C ASN A 81 -5.14 3.11 1.45
N LEU A 82 -5.43 1.94 0.90
CA LEU A 82 -4.47 1.07 0.22
C LEU A 82 -3.79 1.76 -0.97
N ASP A 83 -4.59 2.42 -1.80
CA ASP A 83 -4.11 3.10 -3.01
C ASP A 83 -3.76 4.57 -2.80
N ARG A 84 -3.88 5.13 -1.59
CA ARG A 84 -3.63 6.57 -1.39
C ARG A 84 -2.18 6.92 -1.73
N LEU A 85 -2.03 7.98 -2.51
CA LEU A 85 -0.75 8.59 -2.85
C LEU A 85 -0.38 9.59 -1.75
N LYS A 86 0.89 9.58 -1.34
CA LYS A 86 1.48 10.61 -0.51
C LYS A 86 2.34 11.53 -1.36
N ARG A 87 2.08 12.84 -1.26
CA ARG A 87 2.88 13.86 -1.92
C ARG A 87 4.12 14.19 -1.09
N ILE A 88 5.26 14.30 -1.75
CA ILE A 88 6.53 14.76 -1.18
C ILE A 88 7.03 15.87 -2.08
N SER A 89 7.34 17.01 -1.47
CA SER A 89 7.93 18.16 -2.17
C SER A 89 9.30 17.79 -2.71
N GLY A 90 9.55 18.11 -3.98
CA GLY A 90 10.82 17.87 -4.63
C GLY A 90 11.34 19.11 -5.35
N THR A 91 12.10 18.84 -6.41
CA THR A 91 12.74 19.83 -7.28
C THR A 91 12.20 19.71 -8.70
N LEU A 92 12.97 20.11 -9.72
CA LEU A 92 12.60 19.82 -11.09
C LEU A 92 12.47 18.32 -11.34
N LYS A 93 11.52 17.98 -12.21
CA LYS A 93 11.15 16.61 -12.54
C LYS A 93 12.32 15.68 -12.84
N ASP A 94 13.29 16.12 -13.64
CA ASP A 94 14.47 15.30 -13.96
C ASP A 94 15.41 15.12 -12.76
N GLY A 95 15.55 16.14 -11.91
CA GLY A 95 16.26 16.01 -10.63
C GLY A 95 15.58 15.01 -9.69
N ASN A 96 14.25 15.04 -9.62
CA ASN A 96 13.49 14.05 -8.84
C ASN A 96 13.63 12.63 -9.40
N ARG A 97 13.67 12.49 -10.74
CA ARG A 97 13.88 11.19 -11.40
C ARG A 97 15.24 10.61 -11.06
N GLU A 98 16.28 11.42 -11.17
CA GLU A 98 17.65 11.02 -10.84
C GLU A 98 17.80 10.69 -9.36
N ALA A 99 17.25 11.52 -8.47
CA ALA A 99 17.26 11.27 -7.03
C ALA A 99 16.58 9.93 -6.68
N VAL A 100 15.43 9.62 -7.30
CA VAL A 100 14.75 8.33 -7.11
C VAL A 100 15.59 7.16 -7.63
N LYS A 101 16.27 7.32 -8.78
CA LYS A 101 17.18 6.29 -9.32
C LYS A 101 18.33 6.03 -8.34
N ASN A 102 19.05 7.07 -7.94
CA ASN A 102 20.20 6.96 -7.04
C ASN A 102 19.78 6.39 -5.67
N LEU A 103 18.62 6.80 -5.16
CA LEU A 103 18.05 6.25 -3.93
C LEU A 103 17.76 4.75 -4.06
N THR A 104 17.19 4.33 -5.19
CA THR A 104 16.87 2.92 -5.45
C THR A 104 18.15 2.08 -5.49
N GLU A 105 19.20 2.57 -6.15
CA GLU A 105 20.51 1.92 -6.21
C GLU A 105 21.18 1.85 -4.82
N LYS A 106 21.19 2.97 -4.08
CA LYS A 106 21.74 3.05 -2.70
C LYS A 106 21.08 2.06 -1.75
N LEU A 107 19.77 1.85 -1.88
CA LEU A 107 19.01 0.92 -1.04
C LEU A 107 19.10 -0.54 -1.51
N GLY A 108 19.81 -0.82 -2.62
CA GLY A 108 19.88 -2.14 -3.22
C GLY A 108 18.52 -2.63 -3.74
N TRP A 109 17.62 -1.72 -4.09
CA TRP A 109 16.28 -2.04 -4.59
C TRP A 109 16.29 -2.19 -6.10
N THR A 110 15.30 -2.90 -6.64
CA THR A 110 15.17 -3.09 -8.09
C THR A 110 14.28 -2.01 -8.71
N LEU A 111 14.76 -1.38 -9.77
CA LEU A 111 14.02 -0.44 -10.58
C LEU A 111 13.34 -1.18 -11.74
N GLN A 112 12.06 -1.54 -11.59
CA GLN A 112 11.32 -2.33 -12.58
C GLN A 112 10.93 -1.49 -13.80
N ILE A 113 10.43 -0.28 -13.56
CA ILE A 113 10.12 0.71 -14.59
C ILE A 113 10.69 2.04 -14.14
N HIS A 114 11.24 2.78 -15.10
CA HIS A 114 11.71 4.14 -14.90
C HIS A 114 11.55 4.92 -16.19
N ASN A 115 10.59 5.85 -16.21
CA ASN A 115 10.36 6.70 -17.37
C ASN A 115 10.06 8.14 -16.94
N GLN A 116 9.59 8.93 -17.89
CA GLN A 116 9.26 10.34 -17.67
C GLN A 116 8.08 10.55 -16.71
N GLN A 117 7.16 9.61 -16.53
CA GLN A 117 5.95 9.82 -15.73
C GLN A 117 5.95 9.05 -14.42
N VAL A 118 6.61 7.89 -14.39
CA VAL A 118 6.55 6.97 -13.26
C VAL A 118 7.83 6.17 -13.10
N SER A 119 8.15 5.86 -11.85
CA SER A 119 9.08 4.80 -11.48
C SER A 119 8.37 3.76 -10.63
N ILE A 120 8.77 2.50 -10.81
CA ILE A 120 8.28 1.37 -10.03
C ILE A 120 9.46 0.68 -9.40
N LEU A 121 9.47 0.65 -8.08
CA LEU A 121 10.54 0.12 -7.25
C LEU A 121 10.07 -1.18 -6.58
N SER A 122 10.98 -2.13 -6.43
CA SER A 122 10.77 -3.33 -5.60
C SER A 122 11.87 -3.39 -4.55
N PRO A 123 11.50 -3.36 -3.25
CA PRO A 123 12.48 -3.52 -2.18
C PRO A 123 13.23 -4.85 -2.30
N ALA A 124 14.48 -4.86 -1.88
CA ALA A 124 15.27 -6.09 -1.81
C ALA A 124 14.56 -7.13 -0.93
N TRP A 125 14.57 -8.36 -1.41
CA TRP A 125 14.11 -9.52 -0.67
C TRP A 125 15.25 -10.08 0.17
N SER A 126 14.96 -10.39 1.42
CA SER A 126 15.78 -11.28 2.25
C SER A 126 14.88 -12.21 3.06
N TRP A 127 15.44 -13.33 3.51
CA TRP A 127 14.75 -14.32 4.34
C TRP A 127 14.12 -13.72 5.61
N PHE A 128 14.75 -12.68 6.17
CA PHE A 128 14.26 -11.94 7.35
C PHE A 128 13.43 -10.69 7.00
N SER A 129 13.25 -10.39 5.71
CA SER A 129 12.46 -9.24 5.28
C SER A 129 10.98 -9.59 5.17
N THR A 130 10.11 -8.66 5.55
CA THR A 130 8.67 -8.72 5.25
C THR A 130 8.34 -8.10 3.88
N ASN A 131 9.34 -7.99 2.99
CA ASN A 131 9.24 -7.25 1.72
C ASN A 131 8.63 -8.06 0.56
N TRP A 132 8.15 -9.27 0.83
CA TRP A 132 7.57 -10.16 -0.17
C TRP A 132 6.40 -9.49 -0.88
N GLY A 133 6.43 -9.52 -2.22
CA GLY A 133 5.37 -8.97 -3.06
C GLY A 133 5.16 -7.46 -2.92
N ARG A 134 6.11 -6.71 -2.34
CA ARG A 134 5.99 -5.27 -2.19
C ARG A 134 6.45 -4.52 -3.42
N GLN A 135 5.68 -3.51 -3.77
CA GLN A 135 5.95 -2.60 -4.86
C GLN A 135 5.78 -1.19 -4.37
N ILE A 136 6.58 -0.28 -4.91
CA ILE A 136 6.45 1.14 -4.67
C ILE A 136 6.27 1.84 -6.00
N VAL A 137 5.18 2.57 -6.13
CA VAL A 137 4.90 3.44 -7.27
C VAL A 137 5.33 4.85 -6.91
N VAL A 138 6.12 5.47 -7.77
CA VAL A 138 6.54 6.86 -7.68
C VAL A 138 6.09 7.58 -8.95
N ILE A 139 5.09 8.45 -8.84
CA ILE A 139 4.60 9.27 -9.95
C ILE A 139 5.24 10.65 -9.88
N TYR A 140 5.83 11.10 -10.99
CA TYR A 140 6.43 12.43 -11.08
C TYR A 140 5.34 13.47 -11.39
N ASP A 141 5.20 14.47 -10.52
CA ASP A 141 4.16 15.49 -10.63
C ASP A 141 4.71 16.91 -10.51
N ARG A 142 5.08 17.48 -11.66
CA ARG A 142 5.73 18.80 -11.75
C ARG A 142 7.00 18.82 -10.91
N GLN A 143 6.95 19.48 -9.75
CA GLN A 143 8.08 19.56 -8.84
C GLN A 143 8.04 18.51 -7.72
N ASP A 144 6.95 17.78 -7.60
CA ASP A 144 6.74 16.83 -6.51
C ASP A 144 6.87 15.38 -7.00
N ILE A 145 6.96 14.48 -6.04
CA ILE A 145 6.71 13.06 -6.25
C ILE A 145 5.47 12.62 -5.48
N LEU A 146 4.70 11.71 -6.07
CA LEU A 146 3.59 11.03 -5.42
C LEU A 146 3.95 9.57 -5.23
N ILE A 147 3.98 9.11 -3.99
CA ILE A 147 4.41 7.75 -3.67
C ILE A 147 3.26 6.91 -3.10
N ASN A 148 3.24 5.64 -3.45
CA ASN A 148 2.41 4.64 -2.80
C ASN A 148 3.18 3.32 -2.73
N SER A 149 3.20 2.70 -1.55
CA SER A 149 3.66 1.33 -1.38
C SER A 149 2.46 0.40 -1.19
N THR A 150 2.45 -0.69 -1.96
CA THR A 150 1.43 -1.73 -1.92
C THR A 150 2.11 -3.09 -1.91
N SER A 151 1.58 -4.01 -1.09
CA SER A 151 1.97 -5.41 -1.11
C SER A 151 0.92 -6.21 -1.85
N TYR A 152 1.32 -7.26 -2.54
CA TYR A 152 0.42 -8.09 -3.31
C TYR A 152 0.61 -9.56 -2.99
N GLY A 153 -0.52 -10.26 -2.95
CA GLY A 153 -0.57 -11.69 -2.82
C GLY A 153 -0.74 -12.38 -4.18
N LEU A 154 -1.38 -13.54 -4.13
CA LEU A 154 -1.69 -14.35 -5.30
C LEU A 154 -2.55 -13.57 -6.31
N HIS A 155 -2.33 -13.81 -7.61
CA HIS A 155 -3.08 -13.20 -8.72
C HIS A 155 -3.14 -11.66 -8.71
N ASP A 156 -2.09 -11.00 -8.21
CA ASP A 156 -2.00 -9.55 -8.11
C ASP A 156 -3.03 -8.87 -7.19
N LEU A 157 -3.73 -9.64 -6.35
CA LEU A 157 -4.61 -9.10 -5.32
C LEU A 157 -3.80 -8.27 -4.32
N LYS A 158 -4.21 -7.03 -4.09
CA LYS A 158 -3.52 -6.18 -3.11
C LYS A 158 -3.82 -6.68 -1.71
N SER A 159 -2.80 -6.79 -0.89
CA SER A 159 -2.90 -7.27 0.48
C SER A 159 -3.17 -6.12 1.45
N PRO A 160 -4.33 -6.05 2.12
CA PRO A 160 -4.57 -5.06 3.16
C PRO A 160 -3.80 -5.34 4.46
N PHE A 161 -3.32 -6.57 4.67
CA PHE A 161 -2.63 -6.98 5.91
C PHE A 161 -1.27 -6.30 6.13
N HIS A 162 -0.66 -5.74 5.08
CA HIS A 162 0.71 -5.22 5.12
C HIS A 162 0.79 -3.69 5.20
N TRP A 163 -0.31 -3.02 5.56
CA TRP A 163 -0.42 -1.56 5.54
C TRP A 163 0.72 -0.85 6.28
N PHE A 164 0.99 -1.24 7.52
CA PHE A 164 2.04 -0.63 8.34
C PHE A 164 3.42 -0.78 7.70
N GLY A 165 3.74 -1.96 7.17
CA GLY A 165 4.99 -2.22 6.46
C GLY A 165 5.16 -1.35 5.21
N ASN A 166 4.07 -1.17 4.45
CA ASN A 166 4.05 -0.28 3.30
C ASN A 166 4.24 1.19 3.70
N ARG A 167 3.60 1.66 4.78
CA ARG A 167 3.80 3.02 5.28
C ARG A 167 5.23 3.26 5.77
N LYS A 168 5.88 2.23 6.34
CA LYS A 168 7.30 2.28 6.74
C LYS A 168 8.22 2.46 5.52
N LEU A 169 7.97 1.73 4.42
CA LEU A 169 8.73 1.88 3.18
C LEU A 169 8.55 3.27 2.54
N GLU A 170 7.31 3.78 2.55
CA GLU A 170 7.05 5.14 2.08
C GLU A 170 7.80 6.19 2.91
N LYS A 171 7.91 5.98 4.23
CA LYS A 171 8.69 6.84 5.11
C LYS A 171 10.18 6.78 4.78
N ILE A 172 10.74 5.58 4.57
CA ILE A 172 12.15 5.42 4.16
C ILE A 172 12.44 6.20 2.87
N ILE A 173 11.56 6.11 1.87
CA ILE A 173 11.70 6.90 0.64
C ILE A 173 11.63 8.39 0.95
N LYS A 174 10.61 8.82 1.68
CA LYS A 174 10.42 10.23 2.02
C LYS A 174 11.68 10.81 2.66
N ASP A 175 12.14 10.18 3.73
CA ASP A 175 13.25 10.69 4.54
C ASP A 175 14.54 10.75 3.70
N ASN A 176 14.87 9.70 2.94
CA ASN A 176 16.08 9.69 2.11
C ASN A 176 15.97 10.61 0.87
N PHE A 177 14.79 10.75 0.28
CA PHE A 177 14.57 11.63 -0.86
C PHE A 177 14.73 13.09 -0.44
N GLU A 178 14.13 13.48 0.69
CA GLU A 178 14.27 14.83 1.24
C GLU A 178 15.74 15.16 1.59
N GLU A 179 16.49 14.19 2.11
CA GLU A 179 17.94 14.34 2.33
C GLU A 179 18.73 14.56 1.03
N GLU A 180 18.45 13.75 0.00
CA GLU A 180 19.12 13.85 -1.32
C GLU A 180 18.86 15.21 -1.98
N ILE A 181 17.61 15.68 -1.92
CA ILE A 181 17.23 16.99 -2.45
C ILE A 181 17.93 18.13 -1.70
N LYS A 182 17.98 18.09 -0.37
CA LYS A 182 18.67 19.10 0.44
C LYS A 182 20.16 19.20 0.11
N LYS A 183 20.85 18.06 -0.06
CA LYS A 183 22.27 18.04 -0.43
C LYS A 183 22.52 18.69 -1.79
N ARG A 184 21.67 18.43 -2.78
CA ARG A 184 21.77 19.03 -4.11
C ARG A 184 21.57 20.54 -4.09
N HIS A 185 20.67 21.05 -3.25
CA HIS A 185 20.49 22.48 -3.06
C HIS A 185 21.63 23.17 -2.30
N ALA A 186 22.30 22.47 -1.39
CA ALA A 186 23.44 23.03 -0.66
C ALA A 186 24.72 23.11 -1.51
N ASN A 187 24.80 22.34 -2.59
CA ASN A 187 25.97 22.24 -3.47
C ASN A 187 25.83 23.03 -4.79
N ASN A 188 24.71 23.74 -4.98
CA ASN A 188 24.44 24.63 -6.12
C ASN A 188 24.42 26.08 -5.65
#